data_AF-A0A950LTY7-F1
#
_entry.id   AF-A0A950LTY7-F1
#
_cell.length_a   1.000
_cell.length_b   1.000
_cell.length_c   1.000
_cell.angle_alpha   90.00
_cell.angle_beta   90.00
_cell.angle_gamma   90.00
#
_symmetry.space_group_name_H-M   'P 1'
#
loop_
_entity.id
_entity.type
_entity.pdbx_description
1 polymer ?
#
loop_
_entity_poly.entity_id
_entity_poly.type
_entity_poly.pdbx_seq_one_letter_code
_entity_poly.pdbx_strand_id
1 'polypeptide(L)' 'MTQHPVHALRANLETARLKAVEALAAQENAISPDALRELAALQAALVAVREEIEAHRGTLGWGPPAELD' A
#
# COMPACT_ATOMS: atom_id res chain seq x y z
N MET A 1 10.41 -17.68 -8.42
CA MET A 1 11.00 -16.35 -8.71
C MET A 1 10.92 -15.53 -7.43
N THR A 2 12.01 -14.90 -6.98
CA THR A 2 11.99 -14.01 -5.81
C THR A 2 11.33 -12.70 -6.19
N GLN A 3 10.21 -12.39 -5.53
CA GLN A 3 9.45 -11.16 -5.76
C GLN A 3 10.26 -9.95 -5.27
N HIS A 4 10.30 -8.85 -6.04
CA HIS A 4 11.07 -7.67 -5.67
C HIS A 4 10.54 -7.06 -4.35
N PRO A 5 11.40 -6.55 -3.43
CA PRO A 5 10.99 -6.00 -2.13
C PRO A 5 9.89 -4.93 -2.20
N VAL A 6 9.78 -4.22 -3.33
CA VAL A 6 8.72 -3.24 -3.59
C VAL A 6 7.31 -3.82 -3.47
N HIS A 7 7.12 -5.10 -3.80
CA HIS A 7 5.82 -5.77 -3.66
C HIS A 7 5.49 -6.10 -2.21
N ALA A 8 6.50 -6.48 -1.41
CA ALA A 8 6.33 -6.65 0.03
C ALA A 8 6.01 -5.31 0.70
N LEU A 9 6.68 -4.23 0.29
CA LEU A 9 6.36 -2.88 0.71
C LEU A 9 4.91 -2.50 0.35
N ARG A 10 4.47 -2.76 -0.88
CA ARG A 10 3.07 -2.53 -1.32
C ARG A 10 2.09 -3.28 -0.41
N ALA A 11 2.29 -4.57 -0.19
CA ALA A 11 1.40 -5.39 0.64
C ALA A 11 1.34 -4.91 2.10
N ASN A 12 2.49 -4.49 2.66
CA ASN A 12 2.56 -3.94 4.01
C ASN A 12 1.80 -2.60 4.12
N LEU A 13 1.96 -1.72 3.13
CA LEU A 13 1.23 -0.45 3.07
C LEU A 13 -0.28 -0.65 2.89
N GLU A 14 -0.70 -1.62 2.06
CA GLU A 14 -2.11 -1.98 1.89
C GLU A 14 -2.70 -2.50 3.21
N THR A 15 -1.95 -3.34 3.94
CA THR A 15 -2.33 -3.83 5.26
C THR A 15 -2.43 -2.69 6.28
N ALA A 16 -1.45 -1.78 6.32
CA ALA A 16 -1.44 -0.64 7.23
C ALA A 16 -2.61 0.31 6.95
N ARG A 17 -2.88 0.60 5.67
CA ARG A 17 -4.04 1.40 5.25
C ARG A 17 -5.35 0.75 5.70
N LEU A 18 -5.52 -0.56 5.52
CA LEU A 18 -6.72 -1.27 5.96
C LEU A 18 -6.94 -1.11 7.46
N LYS A 19 -5.91 -1.35 8.27
CA LYS A 19 -5.97 -1.16 9.73
C LYS A 19 -6.33 0.27 10.13
N ALA A 20 -5.77 1.27 9.45
CA ALA A 20 -6.09 2.67 9.71
C ALA A 20 -7.57 2.99 9.40
N VAL A 21 -8.11 2.46 8.30
CA VAL A 21 -9.53 2.59 7.94
C VAL A 21 -10.42 1.88 8.96
N GLU A 22 -10.07 0.67 9.39
CA GLU A 22 -10.80 -0.08 10.42
C GLU A 22 -10.81 0.68 11.76
N ALA A 23 -9.67 1.24 12.16
CA ALA A 23 -9.55 2.04 13.38
C ALA A 23 -10.38 3.33 13.31
N LEU A 24 -10.48 3.95 12.13
CA LEU A 24 -11.37 5.09 11.89
C LEU A 24 -12.84 4.69 11.92
N ALA A 25 -13.20 3.55 11.32
CA ALA A 25 -14.57 3.05 11.30
C ALA A 25 -15.07 2.61 12.69
N ALA A 26 -14.16 2.17 13.56
CA ALA A 26 -14.46 1.83 14.94
C ALA A 26 -14.64 3.05 15.86
N GLN A 27 -14.33 4.28 15.40
CA GLN A 27 -14.55 5.49 16.19
C GLN A 27 -16.03 5.89 16.11
N GLU A 28 -16.73 5.77 17.24
CA GLU A 28 -18.12 6.23 17.40
C GLU A 28 -18.24 7.76 17.56
N ASN A 29 -17.11 8.43 17.76
CA ASN A 29 -17.00 9.87 17.98
C ASN A 29 -16.30 10.58 16.81
N ALA A 30 -16.06 11.89 16.96
CA ALA A 30 -15.37 12.69 15.96
C ALA A 30 -14.00 12.09 15.58
N ILE A 31 -13.79 11.92 14.27
CA ILE A 31 -12.53 11.45 13.72
C ILE A 31 -11.42 12.47 14.01
N SER A 32 -10.30 12.00 14.58
CA SER A 32 -9.14 12.84 14.85
C SER A 32 -8.48 13.33 13.54
N PRO A 33 -8.12 14.62 13.43
CA PRO A 33 -7.33 15.15 12.31
C PRO A 33 -6.00 14.41 12.09
N ASP A 34 -5.38 13.90 13.16
CA ASP A 34 -4.13 13.15 13.06
C ASP A 34 -4.34 11.78 12.42
N ALA A 35 -5.47 11.12 12.72
CA ALA A 35 -5.82 9.85 12.09
C ALA A 35 -6.14 10.01 10.58
N LEU A 36 -6.75 11.13 10.20
CA LEU A 36 -6.92 11.49 8.78
C LEU A 36 -5.58 11.76 8.09
N ARG A 37 -4.65 12.43 8.78
CA ARG A 37 -3.31 12.70 8.26
C ARG A 37 -2.51 11.42 8.06
N GLU A 38 -2.60 10.48 9.00
CA GLU A 38 -1.98 9.16 8.89
C GLU A 38 -2.54 8.39 7.68
N LEU A 39 -3.86 8.34 7.53
CA LEU A 39 -4.48 7.68 6.38
C LEU A 39 -4.06 8.32 5.05
N ALA A 40 -4.00 9.66 4.99
CA ALA A 40 -3.55 10.38 3.80
C ALA A 40 -2.08 10.07 3.46
N ALA A 41 -1.21 9.96 4.46
CA ALA A 41 0.19 9.59 4.27
C ALA A 41 0.34 8.16 3.73
N LEU A 42 -0.42 7.20 4.27
CA LEU A 42 -0.44 5.82 3.79
C LEU A 42 -0.94 5.73 2.33
N GLN A 43 -1.97 6.50 2.00
CA GLN A 43 -2.49 6.58 0.63
C GLN A 43 -1.45 7.17 -0.34
N ALA A 44 -0.75 8.23 0.05
CA ALA A 44 0.30 8.84 -0.77
C ALA A 44 1.47 7.88 -0.99
N ALA A 45 1.91 7.17 0.05
CA ALA A 45 2.96 6.15 -0.07
C ALA A 45 2.56 5.02 -1.02
N LEU A 46 1.30 4.57 -0.97
CA LEU A 46 0.79 3.55 -1.89
C LEU A 46 0.76 4.01 -3.35
N VAL A 47 0.40 5.27 -3.60
CA VAL A 47 0.42 5.84 -4.95
C VAL A 47 1.85 5.85 -5.48
N ALA A 48 2.81 6.38 -4.71
CA ALA A 48 4.21 6.43 -5.11
C ALA A 48 4.79 5.02 -5.41
N VAL A 49 4.48 4.03 -4.56
CA VAL A 49 4.93 2.65 -4.79
C VAL A 49 4.31 2.04 -6.04
N ARG A 50 3.03 2.33 -6.34
CA ARG A 50 2.37 1.87 -7.56
C ARG A 50 2.99 2.51 -8.80
N GLU A 51 3.22 3.82 -8.78
CA GLU A 51 3.89 4.53 -9.87
C GLU A 51 5.29 3.97 -10.14
N GLU A 52 6.06 3.70 -9.08
CA GLU A 52 7.39 3.11 -9.18
C GLU A 52 7.36 1.70 -9.78
N ILE A 53 6.38 0.87 -9.38
CA ILE A 53 6.17 -0.47 -9.95
C ILE A 53 5.82 -0.38 -11.44
N GLU A 54 4.93 0.53 -11.81
CA GLU A 54 4.52 0.70 -13.21
C GLU A 54 5.69 1.21 -14.07
N ALA A 55 6.46 2.18 -13.56
CA ALA A 55 7.64 2.72 -14.24
C ALA A 55 8.71 1.64 -14.52
N HIS A 56 8.82 0.64 -13.64
CA HIS A 56 9.84 -0.40 -13.71
C HIS A 56 9.30 -1.78 -14.11
N ARG A 57 8.05 -1.89 -14.58
CA ARG A 57 7.38 -3.16 -14.91
C ARG A 57 8.19 -4.07 -15.86
N GLY A 58 8.98 -3.48 -16.77
CA GLY A 58 9.86 -4.22 -17.69
C GLY A 58 11.12 -4.82 -17.04
N THR A 59 11.39 -4.50 -15.77
CA THR A 59 12.54 -4.99 -15.01
C THR A 59 12.20 -6.31 -14.31
N LEU A 60 13.15 -7.25 -14.29
CA LEU A 60 12.96 -8.56 -13.67
C LEU A 60 12.52 -8.44 -12.20
N GLY A 61 11.41 -9.09 -11.85
CA GLY A 61 10.90 -9.16 -10.47
C GLY A 61 9.97 -8.02 -10.04
N TRP A 62 9.76 -7.02 -10.90
CA TRP A 62 8.85 -5.88 -10.69
C TRP A 62 7.47 -6.07 -11.34
N GLY A 63 7.36 -7.02 -12.28
CA GLY A 63 6.08 -7.43 -12.85
C GLY A 63 5.20 -8.19 -11.84
N PRO A 64 3.90 -8.39 -12.15
CA PRO A 64 3.05 -9.25 -11.34
C PRO A 64 3.73 -10.62 -11.17
N PRO A 65 3.58 -11.28 -10.00
CA PRO A 65 4.03 -12.65 -9.86
C PRO A 65 3.41 -13.44 -11.02
N ALA A 66 4.25 -14.09 -11.81
CA ALA A 66 3.76 -14.91 -12.92
C ALA A 66 2.73 -15.89 -12.33
N GLU A 67 1.46 -15.73 -12.68
CA GLU A 67 0.46 -16.77 -12.50
C GLU A 67 1.00 -17.98 -13.26
N LEU A 68 1.47 -18.97 -12.51
CA LEU A 68 1.77 -20.27 -13.06
C LEU A 68 0.42 -20.97 -13.18
N ASP A 69 -0.08 -21.09 -14.41
CA ASP A 69 -1.09 -22.09 -14.79
C ASP A 69 -0.62 -23.51 -14.43
#